data_AF-A0A371CST5-F1
#
_entry.id   AF-A0A371CST5-F1
#
_cell.length_a   1.000
_cell.length_b   1.000
_cell.length_c   1.000
_cell.angle_alpha   90.00
_cell.angle_beta   90.00
_cell.angle_gamma   90.00
#
_symmetry.space_group_name_H-M   'P 1'
#
loop_
_entity.id
_entity.type
_entity.pdbx_description
1 polymer ?
#
loop_
_entity_poly.entity_id
_entity_poly.type
_entity_poly.pdbx_seq_one_letter_code
_entity_poly.pdbx_strand_id
1 'polypeptide(L)'
;MAQPAWGTPSAQTLPPDSISRMATHLQLADKERQSLHAFNKLDDSRKLLELYASMLKSRQDSTQILEGLKGIQKRQDDLERLVGKRWELTNNHKEALKVLVAHYVASPQPSYNDLLSSLEKYIIKHAAALTLEQYVDNKVVRTAVNGYLGTEINNKKNQYRKLIFTSVLNKVALNRIAEEIIKNWHTKPKPQVLSDKWLAQIALEREIAVPIAHIKSAKGGDTGFWRTVNARVKKLHEQNGTSRKDARWIEWQTGIISADREKFPDIGAVYIDSDSEEEASEPAAGTGGDDIDEEGA
;
A
#
# COMPACT_ATOMS: atom_id res chain seq x y z
N MET A 1 -40.60 12.06 75.79
CA MET A 1 -40.87 11.93 74.35
C MET A 1 -40.41 10.55 73.92
N ALA A 2 -41.36 9.64 73.68
CA ALA A 2 -41.07 8.24 73.34
C ALA A 2 -40.72 8.12 71.86
N GLN A 3 -39.58 7.48 71.53
CA GLN A 3 -39.21 7.16 70.15
C GLN A 3 -40.16 6.08 69.61
N PRO A 4 -40.67 6.21 68.37
CA PRO A 4 -41.46 5.15 67.77
C PRO A 4 -40.60 3.91 67.53
N ALA A 5 -41.03 2.78 68.09
CA ALA A 5 -40.44 1.48 67.85
C ALA A 5 -40.73 1.07 66.41
N TRP A 6 -39.73 1.15 65.54
CA TRP A 6 -39.77 0.54 64.22
C TRP A 6 -39.76 -0.98 64.42
N GLY A 7 -40.92 -1.62 64.23
CA GLY A 7 -41.02 -3.06 64.23
C GLY A 7 -40.04 -3.65 63.21
N THR A 8 -39.19 -4.56 63.67
CA THR A 8 -38.30 -5.32 62.79
C THR A 8 -39.14 -6.06 61.76
N PRO A 9 -38.97 -5.81 60.45
CA PRO A 9 -39.65 -6.57 59.42
C PRO A 9 -39.33 -8.04 59.62
N SER A 10 -40.34 -8.90 59.78
CA SER A 10 -40.10 -10.34 59.86
C SER A 10 -39.57 -10.81 58.50
N ALA A 11 -38.38 -11.41 58.49
CA ALA A 11 -37.75 -11.99 57.31
C ALA A 11 -38.69 -13.03 56.66
N GLN A 12 -39.45 -12.63 55.65
CA GLN A 12 -40.28 -13.56 54.87
C GLN A 12 -39.40 -14.18 53.79
N THR A 13 -39.05 -15.44 53.97
CA THR A 13 -38.46 -16.26 52.91
C THR A 13 -39.48 -16.39 51.77
N LEU A 14 -39.02 -16.18 50.53
CA LEU A 14 -39.90 -16.30 49.37
C LEU A 14 -40.34 -17.77 49.22
N PRO A 15 -41.59 -18.03 48.75
CA PRO A 15 -42.05 -19.38 48.51
C PRO A 15 -41.14 -20.12 47.52
N PRO A 16 -40.81 -21.40 47.75
CA PRO A 16 -39.95 -22.19 46.86
C PRO A 16 -40.37 -22.14 45.38
N ASP A 17 -41.67 -22.18 45.10
CA ASP A 17 -42.22 -22.11 43.74
C ASP A 17 -41.90 -20.79 43.02
N SER A 18 -41.73 -19.70 43.76
CA SER A 18 -41.34 -18.40 43.18
C SER A 18 -39.86 -18.40 42.82
N ILE A 19 -39.01 -19.00 43.67
CA ILE A 19 -37.58 -19.20 43.39
C ILE A 19 -37.39 -20.11 42.16
N SER A 20 -38.11 -21.23 42.08
CA SER A 20 -38.00 -22.16 40.95
C SER A 20 -38.48 -21.55 39.64
N ARG A 21 -39.54 -20.72 39.67
CA ARG A 21 -39.99 -19.95 38.50
C ARG A 21 -38.93 -18.95 38.05
N MET A 22 -38.32 -18.22 38.98
CA MET A 22 -37.24 -17.28 38.67
C MET A 22 -36.01 -17.99 38.09
N ALA A 23 -35.60 -19.12 38.67
CA ALA A 23 -34.46 -19.89 38.19
C ALA A 23 -34.71 -20.47 36.78
N THR A 24 -35.95 -20.87 36.49
CA THR A 24 -36.37 -21.33 35.16
C THR A 24 -36.38 -20.18 34.16
N HIS A 25 -36.88 -19.01 34.55
CA HIS A 25 -36.90 -17.81 33.71
C HIS A 25 -35.48 -17.36 33.33
N LEU A 26 -34.54 -17.39 34.29
CA LEU A 26 -33.12 -17.07 34.09
C LEU A 26 -32.32 -18.22 33.48
N GLN A 27 -32.97 -19.34 33.14
CA GLN A 27 -32.35 -20.52 32.53
C GLN A 27 -31.13 -21.03 33.31
N LEU A 28 -31.17 -20.94 34.64
CA LEU A 28 -30.09 -21.42 35.49
C LEU A 28 -29.93 -22.94 35.34
N ALA A 29 -28.71 -23.43 35.29
CA ALA A 29 -28.43 -24.87 35.34
C ALA A 29 -28.66 -25.43 36.76
N ASP A 30 -28.77 -26.74 36.88
CA ASP A 30 -29.28 -27.40 38.10
C ASP A 30 -28.45 -27.08 39.35
N LYS A 31 -27.14 -26.88 39.20
CA LYS A 31 -26.24 -26.52 40.30
C LYS A 31 -26.53 -25.11 40.81
N GLU A 32 -26.75 -24.16 39.92
CA GLU A 32 -27.07 -22.76 40.22
C GLU A 32 -28.49 -22.64 40.80
N ARG A 33 -29.43 -23.48 40.34
CA ARG A 33 -30.77 -23.60 40.94
C ARG A 33 -30.69 -24.04 42.41
N GLN A 34 -29.90 -25.07 42.71
CA GLN A 34 -29.69 -25.54 44.09
C GLN A 34 -29.07 -24.45 44.97
N SER A 35 -28.06 -23.73 44.46
CA SER A 35 -27.44 -22.60 45.16
C SER A 35 -28.44 -21.47 45.44
N LEU A 36 -29.32 -21.13 44.49
CA LEU A 36 -30.34 -20.11 44.67
C LEU A 36 -31.38 -20.51 45.75
N HIS A 37 -31.80 -21.78 45.76
CA HIS A 37 -32.68 -22.30 46.80
C HIS A 37 -32.01 -22.35 48.18
N ALA A 38 -30.71 -22.66 48.24
CA ALA A 38 -29.94 -22.61 49.48
C ALA A 38 -29.81 -21.17 50.01
N PHE A 39 -29.49 -20.21 49.11
CA PHE A 39 -29.42 -18.78 49.43
C PHE A 39 -30.74 -18.23 49.99
N ASN A 40 -31.89 -18.65 49.42
CA ASN A 40 -33.20 -18.19 49.91
C ASN A 40 -33.51 -18.61 51.35
N LYS A 41 -32.90 -19.69 51.85
CA LYS A 41 -33.10 -20.20 53.22
C LYS A 41 -32.29 -19.44 54.27
N LEU A 42 -31.35 -18.59 53.87
CA LEU A 42 -30.56 -17.77 54.78
C LEU A 42 -31.40 -16.62 55.38
N ASP A 43 -31.00 -16.13 56.55
CA ASP A 43 -31.55 -14.89 57.11
C ASP A 43 -31.12 -13.66 56.30
N ASP A 44 -31.87 -12.57 56.42
CA ASP A 44 -31.67 -11.38 55.59
C ASP A 44 -30.29 -10.73 55.76
N SER A 45 -29.75 -10.75 56.99
CA SER A 45 -28.39 -10.24 57.27
C SER A 45 -27.34 -11.08 56.57
N ARG A 46 -27.45 -12.41 56.58
CA ARG A 46 -26.56 -13.30 55.82
C ARG A 46 -26.72 -13.17 54.32
N LYS A 47 -27.96 -13.05 53.81
CA LYS A 47 -28.21 -12.81 52.38
C LYS A 47 -27.52 -11.54 51.89
N LEU A 48 -27.62 -10.44 52.66
CA LEU A 48 -26.99 -9.18 52.31
C LEU A 48 -25.45 -9.29 52.32
N LEU A 49 -24.90 -9.97 53.34
CA LEU A 49 -23.45 -10.21 53.44
C LEU A 49 -22.93 -11.07 52.28
N GLU A 50 -23.62 -12.17 51.96
CA GLU A 50 -23.26 -13.03 50.83
C GLU A 50 -23.37 -12.29 49.51
N LEU A 51 -24.44 -11.50 49.29
CA LEU A 51 -24.60 -10.70 48.08
C LEU A 51 -23.46 -9.67 47.94
N TYR A 52 -23.09 -8.99 49.03
CA TYR A 52 -21.98 -8.05 49.03
C TYR A 52 -20.64 -8.75 48.74
N ALA A 53 -20.39 -9.90 49.36
CA ALA A 53 -19.21 -10.71 49.11
C ALA A 53 -19.14 -11.20 47.65
N SER A 54 -20.25 -11.67 47.09
CA SER A 54 -20.35 -12.07 45.68
C SER A 54 -20.14 -10.89 44.72
N MET A 55 -20.66 -9.71 45.03
CA MET A 55 -20.40 -8.49 44.24
C MET A 55 -18.91 -8.12 44.25
N LEU A 56 -18.26 -8.17 45.41
CA LEU A 56 -16.81 -7.92 45.53
C LEU A 56 -16.01 -8.95 44.72
N LYS A 57 -16.36 -10.23 44.83
CA LYS A 57 -15.71 -11.31 44.07
C LYS A 57 -15.91 -11.15 42.56
N SER A 58 -17.13 -10.86 42.11
CA SER A 58 -17.43 -10.59 40.70
C SER A 58 -16.66 -9.39 40.15
N ARG A 59 -16.51 -8.32 40.94
CA ARG A 59 -15.66 -7.17 40.58
C ARG A 59 -14.19 -7.55 40.46
N GLN A 60 -13.68 -8.35 41.40
CA GLN A 60 -12.30 -8.86 41.35
C GLN A 60 -12.08 -9.72 40.10
N ASP A 61 -12.99 -10.66 39.82
CA ASP A 61 -12.90 -11.56 38.66
C ASP A 61 -12.99 -10.77 37.35
N SER A 62 -13.89 -9.79 37.26
CA SER A 62 -13.98 -8.88 36.10
C SER A 62 -12.69 -8.09 35.90
N THR A 63 -12.05 -7.63 36.98
CA THR A 63 -10.78 -6.91 36.91
C THR A 63 -9.67 -7.84 36.39
N GLN A 64 -9.59 -9.07 36.89
CA GLN A 64 -8.63 -10.07 36.42
C GLN A 64 -8.83 -10.42 34.95
N ILE A 65 -10.08 -10.56 34.50
CA ILE A 65 -10.39 -10.81 33.08
C ILE A 65 -9.95 -9.62 32.22
N LEU A 66 -10.23 -8.39 32.64
CA LEU A 66 -9.80 -7.19 31.92
C LEU A 66 -8.28 -7.06 31.84
N GLU A 67 -7.57 -7.40 32.92
CA GLU A 67 -6.09 -7.45 32.92
C GLU A 67 -5.57 -8.53 31.98
N GLY A 68 -6.18 -9.72 31.98
CA GLY A 68 -5.87 -10.80 31.05
C GLY A 68 -6.09 -10.39 29.58
N LEU A 69 -7.21 -9.72 29.27
CA LEU A 69 -7.51 -9.22 27.93
C LEU A 69 -6.49 -8.16 27.47
N LYS A 70 -6.11 -7.23 28.35
CA LYS A 70 -5.03 -6.27 28.07
C LYS A 70 -3.71 -6.97 27.79
N GLY A 71 -3.40 -8.03 28.54
CA GLY A 71 -2.21 -8.86 28.32
C GLY A 71 -2.22 -9.56 26.96
N ILE A 72 -3.37 -10.13 26.55
CA ILE A 72 -3.55 -10.76 25.24
C ILE A 72 -3.40 -9.73 24.12
N GLN A 73 -4.04 -8.58 24.24
CA GLN A 73 -3.95 -7.50 23.26
C GLN A 73 -2.50 -7.04 23.07
N LYS A 74 -1.75 -6.85 24.16
CA LYS A 74 -0.33 -6.53 24.08
C LYS A 74 0.49 -7.60 23.35
N ARG A 75 0.23 -8.89 23.62
CA ARG A 75 0.91 -10.00 22.93
C ARG A 75 0.55 -10.04 21.45
N GLN A 76 -0.70 -9.75 21.10
CA GLN A 76 -1.14 -9.62 19.72
C GLN A 76 -0.40 -8.46 19.02
N ASP A 77 -0.34 -7.28 19.64
CA ASP A 77 0.39 -6.13 19.09
C ASP A 77 1.89 -6.45 18.90
N ASP A 78 2.49 -7.18 19.86
CA ASP A 78 3.88 -7.62 19.77
C ASP A 78 4.09 -8.65 18.65
N LEU A 79 3.16 -9.59 18.47
CA LEU A 79 3.18 -10.55 17.35
C LEU A 79 3.01 -9.83 16.01
N GLU A 80 2.04 -8.93 15.89
CA GLU A 80 1.85 -8.11 14.69
C GLU A 80 3.09 -7.28 14.37
N ARG A 81 3.76 -6.73 15.39
CA ARG A 81 5.03 -6.03 15.23
C ARG A 81 6.15 -6.95 14.75
N LEU A 82 6.28 -8.16 15.31
CA LEU A 82 7.32 -9.13 14.92
C LEU A 82 7.07 -9.71 13.53
N VAL A 83 5.81 -10.04 13.21
CA VAL A 83 5.38 -10.50 11.89
C VAL A 83 5.55 -9.38 10.87
N GLY A 84 5.17 -8.15 11.24
CA GLY A 84 5.35 -6.96 10.40
C GLY A 84 6.81 -6.76 9.99
N LYS A 85 7.78 -7.00 10.89
CA LYS A 85 9.22 -6.94 10.55
C LYS A 85 9.65 -7.94 9.47
N ARG A 86 8.90 -9.00 9.25
CA ARG A 86 9.16 -10.04 8.23
C ARG A 86 8.22 -9.95 7.02
N TRP A 87 7.41 -8.89 6.93
CA TRP A 87 6.54 -8.74 5.78
C TRP A 87 7.36 -8.44 4.53
N GLU A 88 7.12 -9.23 3.48
CA GLU A 88 7.78 -9.08 2.19
C GLU A 88 6.74 -9.10 1.06
N LEU A 89 7.06 -8.36 0.00
CA LEU A 89 6.30 -8.40 -1.24
C LEU A 89 6.44 -9.78 -1.89
N THR A 90 5.30 -10.40 -2.21
CA THR A 90 5.31 -11.61 -3.04
C THR A 90 5.79 -11.28 -4.46
N ASN A 91 6.28 -12.28 -5.19
CA ASN A 91 6.74 -12.08 -6.58
C ASN A 91 5.61 -11.58 -7.50
N ASN A 92 4.37 -12.02 -7.27
CA ASN A 92 3.21 -11.54 -8.02
C ASN A 92 2.95 -10.06 -7.77
N HIS A 93 3.08 -9.60 -6.53
CA HIS A 93 2.97 -8.17 -6.21
C HIS A 93 4.09 -7.38 -6.86
N LYS A 94 5.34 -7.86 -6.80
CA LYS A 94 6.50 -7.21 -7.43
C LYS A 94 6.27 -7.02 -8.92
N GLU A 95 5.87 -8.06 -9.65
CA GLU A 95 5.61 -7.97 -11.08
C GLU A 95 4.43 -7.04 -11.42
N ALA A 96 3.33 -7.10 -10.67
CA ALA A 96 2.20 -6.19 -10.87
C ALA A 96 2.60 -4.71 -10.65
N LEU A 97 3.35 -4.43 -9.58
CA LEU A 97 3.83 -3.09 -9.27
C LEU A 97 4.87 -2.61 -10.30
N LYS A 98 5.76 -3.49 -10.78
CA LYS A 98 6.75 -3.19 -11.82
C LYS A 98 6.09 -2.80 -13.14
N VAL A 99 5.03 -3.51 -13.56
CA VAL A 99 4.23 -3.16 -14.74
C VAL A 99 3.51 -1.82 -14.54
N LEU A 100 2.97 -1.59 -13.34
CA LEU A 100 2.32 -0.33 -13.00
C LEU A 100 3.30 0.85 -13.04
N VAL A 101 4.50 0.69 -12.47
CA VAL A 101 5.57 1.70 -12.49
C VAL A 101 6.00 2.00 -13.92
N ALA A 102 6.20 0.98 -14.75
CA ALA A 102 6.51 1.16 -16.17
C ALA A 102 5.45 2.03 -16.87
N HIS A 103 4.17 1.72 -16.65
CA HIS A 103 3.08 2.54 -17.19
C HIS A 103 3.12 3.99 -16.74
N TYR A 104 3.31 4.25 -15.45
CA TYR A 104 3.39 5.62 -14.95
C TYR A 104 4.60 6.38 -15.48
N VAL A 105 5.75 5.71 -15.63
CA VAL A 105 6.98 6.31 -16.19
C VAL A 105 6.82 6.68 -17.66
N ALA A 106 6.18 5.85 -18.48
CA ALA A 106 5.97 6.16 -19.90
C ALA A 106 4.77 7.09 -20.13
N SER A 107 3.80 7.08 -19.23
CA SER A 107 2.59 7.89 -19.37
C SER A 107 2.88 9.38 -19.19
N PRO A 108 2.10 10.28 -19.82
CA PRO A 108 2.34 11.71 -19.69
C PRO A 108 1.87 12.22 -18.32
N GLN A 109 2.86 12.65 -17.52
CA GLN A 109 2.67 13.10 -16.14
C GLN A 109 2.76 14.64 -16.03
N PRO A 110 2.15 15.24 -15.00
CA PRO A 110 2.38 16.65 -14.67
C PRO A 110 3.76 16.86 -14.04
N SER A 111 4.33 15.83 -13.41
CA SER A 111 5.66 15.83 -12.82
C SER A 111 6.19 14.40 -12.71
N TYR A 112 7.43 14.19 -13.11
CA TYR A 112 8.19 12.94 -12.97
C TYR A 112 9.10 12.92 -11.73
N ASN A 113 9.07 13.98 -10.91
CA ASN A 113 9.75 14.02 -9.61
C ASN A 113 8.92 13.32 -8.52
N ASP A 114 7.59 13.29 -8.66
CA ASP A 114 6.67 12.77 -7.66
C ASP A 114 5.76 11.66 -8.22
N LEU A 115 6.39 10.68 -8.86
CA LEU A 115 5.68 9.49 -9.35
C LEU A 115 5.20 8.62 -8.20
N LEU A 116 5.93 8.61 -7.07
CA LEU A 116 5.59 7.80 -5.92
C LEU A 116 4.20 8.18 -5.40
N SER A 117 3.93 9.44 -5.07
CA SER A 117 2.60 9.83 -4.56
C SER A 117 1.46 9.58 -5.55
N SER A 118 1.74 9.60 -6.86
CA SER A 118 0.74 9.23 -7.87
C SER A 118 0.43 7.74 -7.86
N LEU A 119 1.45 6.89 -7.66
CA LEU A 119 1.31 5.44 -7.51
C LEU A 119 0.65 5.09 -6.17
N GLU A 120 1.00 5.75 -5.07
CA GLU A 120 0.35 5.53 -3.76
C GLU A 120 -1.16 5.76 -3.84
N LYS A 121 -1.58 6.87 -4.45
CA LYS A 121 -3.01 7.18 -4.66
C LYS A 121 -3.71 6.10 -5.48
N TYR A 122 -3.04 5.55 -6.49
CA TYR A 122 -3.57 4.47 -7.31
C TYR A 122 -3.71 3.17 -6.49
N ILE A 123 -2.67 2.78 -5.75
CA ILE A 123 -2.66 1.57 -4.94
C ILE A 123 -3.75 1.64 -3.86
N ILE A 124 -3.90 2.77 -3.18
CA ILE A 124 -4.98 2.96 -2.17
C ILE A 124 -6.35 2.76 -2.81
N LYS A 125 -6.58 3.34 -3.99
CA LYS A 125 -7.85 3.22 -4.70
C LYS A 125 -8.14 1.80 -5.21
N HIS A 126 -7.09 1.05 -5.55
CA HIS A 126 -7.19 -0.27 -6.18
C HIS A 126 -6.60 -1.39 -5.31
N ALA A 127 -6.56 -1.20 -3.99
CA ALA A 127 -5.87 -2.09 -3.06
C ALA A 127 -6.37 -3.54 -3.15
N ALA A 128 -7.70 -3.72 -3.22
CA ALA A 128 -8.32 -5.03 -3.37
C ALA A 128 -7.97 -5.72 -4.71
N ALA A 129 -7.94 -4.96 -5.82
CA ALA A 129 -7.60 -5.51 -7.13
C ALA A 129 -6.12 -5.92 -7.23
N LEU A 130 -5.26 -5.29 -6.45
CA LEU A 130 -3.84 -5.61 -6.35
C LEU A 130 -3.52 -6.62 -5.25
N THR A 131 -4.50 -7.09 -4.47
CA THR A 131 -4.31 -7.93 -3.27
C THR A 131 -3.34 -7.29 -2.27
N LEU A 132 -3.44 -5.97 -2.10
CA LEU A 132 -2.62 -5.12 -1.23
C LEU A 132 -3.50 -4.33 -0.26
N GLU A 133 -4.56 -4.93 0.27
CA GLU A 133 -5.49 -4.29 1.22
C GLU A 133 -4.76 -3.76 2.46
N GLN A 134 -3.77 -4.51 2.93
CA GLN A 134 -2.95 -4.13 4.08
C GLN A 134 -2.11 -2.85 3.84
N TYR A 135 -1.91 -2.42 2.59
CA TYR A 135 -1.21 -1.17 2.28
C TYR A 135 -1.92 0.08 2.84
N VAL A 136 -3.25 0.01 2.96
CA VAL A 136 -4.08 1.11 3.43
C VAL A 136 -3.91 1.31 4.94
N ASP A 137 -3.90 0.24 5.72
CA ASP A 137 -3.94 0.33 7.18
C ASP A 137 -2.58 0.06 7.85
N ASN A 138 -1.73 -0.79 7.23
CA ASN A 138 -0.47 -1.22 7.82
C ASN A 138 0.71 -0.37 7.33
N LYS A 139 1.28 0.43 8.25
CA LYS A 139 2.44 1.30 7.98
C LYS A 139 3.71 0.53 7.58
N VAL A 140 3.88 -0.70 8.06
CA VAL A 140 5.05 -1.52 7.74
C VAL A 140 4.97 -1.99 6.29
N VAL A 141 3.81 -2.50 5.88
CA VAL A 141 3.51 -2.86 4.49
C VAL A 141 3.72 -1.65 3.57
N ARG A 142 3.19 -0.49 3.95
CA ARG A 142 3.37 0.74 3.18
C ARG A 142 4.85 1.11 3.00
N THR A 143 5.63 1.05 4.07
CA THR A 143 7.07 1.34 4.02
C THR A 143 7.80 0.37 3.07
N ALA A 144 7.52 -0.93 3.16
CA ALA A 144 8.14 -1.94 2.32
C ALA A 144 7.75 -1.77 0.82
N VAL A 145 6.47 -1.55 0.54
CA VAL A 145 5.98 -1.30 -0.82
C VAL A 145 6.57 0.00 -1.39
N ASN A 146 6.60 1.09 -0.61
CA ASN A 146 7.15 2.37 -1.07
C ASN A 146 8.66 2.28 -1.32
N GLY A 147 9.39 1.54 -0.48
CA GLY A 147 10.81 1.26 -0.70
C GLY A 147 11.05 0.53 -2.02
N TYR A 148 10.26 -0.51 -2.31
CA TYR A 148 10.31 -1.23 -3.58
C TYR A 148 9.96 -0.33 -4.78
N LEU A 149 8.87 0.44 -4.69
CA LEU A 149 8.45 1.37 -5.73
C LEU A 149 9.51 2.44 -6.02
N GLY A 150 10.16 2.99 -5.00
CA GLY A 150 11.24 3.97 -5.20
C GLY A 150 12.39 3.43 -6.04
N THR A 151 12.82 2.20 -5.76
CA THR A 151 13.86 1.51 -6.54
C THR A 151 13.39 1.23 -7.97
N GLU A 152 12.19 0.67 -8.14
CA GLU A 152 11.65 0.36 -9.47
C GLU A 152 11.38 1.60 -10.31
N ILE A 153 10.95 2.72 -9.72
CA ILE A 153 10.76 3.99 -10.44
C ILE A 153 12.09 4.43 -11.05
N ASN A 154 13.18 4.39 -10.29
CA ASN A 154 14.50 4.77 -10.79
C ASN A 154 14.99 3.82 -11.90
N ASN A 155 14.80 2.51 -11.70
CA ASN A 155 15.14 1.49 -12.68
C ASN A 155 14.37 1.72 -14.00
N LYS A 156 13.04 1.84 -13.92
CA LYS A 156 12.17 2.07 -15.08
C LYS A 156 12.41 3.42 -15.74
N LYS A 157 12.67 4.49 -14.99
CA LYS A 157 13.10 5.79 -15.55
C LYS A 157 14.39 5.68 -16.35
N ASN A 158 15.35 4.87 -15.90
CA ASN A 158 16.59 4.66 -16.63
C ASN A 158 16.37 3.82 -17.90
N GLN A 159 15.62 2.72 -17.80
CA GLN A 159 15.26 1.88 -18.96
C GLN A 159 14.50 2.69 -20.02
N TYR A 160 13.51 3.49 -19.60
CA TYR A 160 12.72 4.31 -20.51
C TYR A 160 13.56 5.40 -21.17
N ARG A 161 14.43 6.07 -20.41
CA ARG A 161 15.38 7.05 -20.95
C ARG A 161 16.28 6.42 -22.01
N LYS A 162 16.80 5.21 -21.77
CA LYS A 162 17.60 4.47 -22.77
C LYS A 162 16.79 4.22 -24.03
N LEU A 163 15.53 3.77 -23.93
CA LEU A 163 14.63 3.59 -25.07
C LEU A 163 14.47 4.89 -25.88
N ILE A 164 14.22 6.03 -25.21
CA ILE A 164 14.12 7.33 -25.88
C ILE A 164 15.44 7.69 -26.59
N PHE A 165 16.58 7.51 -25.92
CA PHE A 165 17.88 7.84 -26.50
C PHE A 165 18.19 6.97 -27.72
N THR A 166 17.99 5.65 -27.61
CA THR A 166 18.14 4.70 -28.71
C THR A 166 17.23 5.07 -29.89
N SER A 167 15.99 5.47 -29.63
CA SER A 167 15.06 5.90 -30.68
C SER A 167 15.54 7.15 -31.44
N VAL A 168 16.25 8.05 -30.77
CA VAL A 168 16.80 9.27 -31.37
C VAL A 168 18.05 8.94 -32.16
N LEU A 169 18.98 8.15 -31.60
CA LEU A 169 20.21 7.73 -32.25
C LEU A 169 19.94 6.92 -33.52
N ASN A 170 18.96 6.00 -33.46
CA ASN A 170 18.58 5.14 -34.57
C ASN A 170 17.53 5.79 -35.49
N LYS A 171 17.17 7.07 -35.26
CA LYS A 171 16.16 7.83 -36.02
C LYS A 171 14.84 7.07 -36.25
N VAL A 172 14.34 6.41 -35.20
CA VAL A 172 13.13 5.58 -35.28
C VAL A 172 11.89 6.46 -35.48
N ALA A 173 10.95 6.04 -36.32
CA ALA A 173 9.69 6.76 -36.51
C ALA A 173 8.84 6.79 -35.22
N LEU A 174 8.12 7.89 -34.98
CA LEU A 174 7.30 8.09 -33.77
C LEU A 174 6.27 6.98 -33.54
N ASN A 175 5.65 6.47 -34.62
CA ASN A 175 4.64 5.43 -34.50
C ASN A 175 5.24 4.08 -34.04
N ARG A 176 6.48 3.76 -34.45
CA ARG A 176 7.14 2.53 -34.03
C ARG A 176 7.54 2.53 -32.58
N ILE A 177 8.08 3.65 -32.09
CA ILE A 177 8.35 3.77 -30.65
C ILE A 177 7.04 3.75 -29.85
N ALA A 178 5.94 4.31 -30.38
CA ALA A 178 4.63 4.21 -29.74
C ALA A 178 4.14 2.76 -29.63
N GLU A 179 4.31 1.93 -30.67
CA GLU A 179 4.01 0.49 -30.63
C GLU A 179 4.83 -0.25 -29.57
N GLU A 180 6.12 0.05 -29.50
CA GLU A 180 7.03 -0.51 -28.49
C GLU A 180 6.63 -0.11 -27.06
N ILE A 181 6.20 1.14 -26.87
CA ILE A 181 5.67 1.64 -25.60
C ILE A 181 4.35 0.94 -25.24
N ILE A 182 3.44 0.74 -26.19
CA ILE A 182 2.21 -0.05 -25.95
C ILE A 182 2.55 -1.46 -25.51
N LYS A 183 3.51 -2.10 -26.20
CA LYS A 183 3.89 -3.48 -25.95
C LYS A 183 4.53 -3.65 -24.57
N ASN A 184 5.47 -2.81 -24.19
CA ASN A 184 6.35 -3.05 -23.04
C ASN A 184 6.05 -2.15 -21.82
N TRP A 185 5.31 -1.06 -22.01
CA TRP A 185 5.10 -0.06 -20.97
C TRP A 185 3.62 0.17 -20.64
N HIS A 186 2.68 -0.29 -21.46
CA HIS A 186 1.25 -0.11 -21.16
C HIS A 186 0.66 -1.27 -20.32
N THR A 187 -0.19 -0.92 -19.35
CA THR A 187 -0.98 -1.89 -18.56
C THR A 187 -2.13 -2.48 -19.38
N LYS A 188 -2.77 -3.56 -18.91
CA LYS A 188 -3.97 -4.10 -19.58
C LYS A 188 -5.20 -3.25 -19.21
N PRO A 189 -6.13 -2.97 -20.16
CA PRO A 189 -6.09 -3.32 -21.58
C PRO A 189 -5.14 -2.42 -22.38
N LYS A 190 -4.41 -3.01 -23.35
CA LYS A 190 -3.49 -2.28 -24.22
C LYS A 190 -4.28 -1.62 -25.36
N PRO A 191 -4.13 -0.31 -25.61
CA PRO A 191 -4.77 0.34 -26.74
C PRO A 191 -4.11 -0.11 -28.05
N GLN A 192 -4.86 -0.10 -29.15
CA GLN A 192 -4.28 -0.39 -30.47
C GLN A 192 -3.36 0.74 -30.94
N VAL A 193 -3.67 1.99 -30.59
CA VAL A 193 -2.89 3.19 -30.93
C VAL A 193 -2.83 4.12 -29.71
N LEU A 194 -1.69 4.74 -29.47
CA LEU A 194 -1.54 5.74 -28.42
C LEU A 194 -2.29 7.02 -28.77
N SER A 195 -2.87 7.67 -27.77
CA SER A 195 -3.48 8.98 -27.98
C SER A 195 -2.44 10.06 -28.26
N ASP A 196 -2.87 11.16 -28.88
CA ASP A 196 -1.98 12.30 -29.19
C ASP A 196 -1.26 12.86 -27.97
N LYS A 197 -1.90 12.81 -26.78
CA LYS A 197 -1.27 13.18 -25.51
C LYS A 197 0.02 12.38 -25.24
N TRP A 198 0.00 11.07 -25.53
CA TRP A 198 1.16 10.19 -25.39
C TRP A 198 2.20 10.46 -26.47
N LEU A 199 1.77 10.55 -27.73
CA LEU A 199 2.66 10.81 -28.86
C LEU A 199 3.41 12.15 -28.69
N ALA A 200 2.72 13.20 -28.27
CA ALA A 200 3.32 14.50 -27.99
C ALA A 200 4.31 14.47 -26.82
N GLN A 201 4.05 13.66 -25.79
CA GLN A 201 4.98 13.49 -24.68
C GLN A 201 6.26 12.78 -25.13
N ILE A 202 6.13 11.72 -25.92
CA ILE A 202 7.28 11.00 -26.50
C ILE A 202 8.07 11.96 -27.40
N ALA A 203 7.39 12.72 -28.27
CA ALA A 203 8.02 13.74 -29.12
C ALA A 203 8.80 14.79 -28.31
N LEU A 204 8.22 15.30 -27.21
CA LEU A 204 8.91 16.21 -26.29
C LEU A 204 10.17 15.60 -25.69
N GLU A 205 10.07 14.35 -25.23
CA GLU A 205 11.20 13.63 -24.65
C GLU A 205 12.32 13.40 -25.68
N ARG A 206 11.96 13.09 -26.93
CA ARG A 206 12.91 12.97 -28.03
C ARG A 206 13.55 14.31 -28.39
N GLU A 207 12.78 15.40 -28.43
CA GLU A 207 13.30 16.77 -28.64
C GLU A 207 14.38 17.11 -27.59
N ILE A 208 14.11 16.81 -26.32
CA ILE A 208 15.05 17.00 -25.21
C ILE A 208 16.26 16.06 -25.32
N ALA A 209 16.06 14.82 -25.76
CA ALA A 209 17.11 13.84 -25.90
C ALA A 209 18.10 14.15 -27.04
N VAL A 210 17.66 14.77 -28.14
CA VAL A 210 18.52 15.07 -29.30
C VAL A 210 19.86 15.74 -28.95
N PRO A 211 19.90 16.87 -28.21
CA PRO A 211 21.17 17.53 -27.91
C PRO A 211 22.08 16.73 -26.95
N ILE A 212 21.52 15.78 -26.19
CA ILE A 212 22.26 15.05 -25.15
C ILE A 212 22.59 13.59 -25.52
N ALA A 213 21.89 13.01 -26.49
CA ALA A 213 22.04 11.60 -26.86
C ALA A 213 23.43 11.30 -27.45
N HIS A 214 24.08 12.28 -28.08
CA HIS A 214 25.42 12.14 -28.65
C HIS A 214 26.55 12.45 -27.66
N ILE A 215 26.24 12.99 -26.48
CA ILE A 215 27.25 13.34 -25.48
C ILE A 215 27.66 12.07 -24.75
N LYS A 216 28.95 11.71 -24.84
CA LYS A 216 29.52 10.62 -24.06
C LYS A 216 29.50 10.99 -22.57
N SER A 217 28.51 10.51 -21.84
CA SER A 217 28.49 10.59 -20.36
C SER A 217 29.26 9.42 -19.77
N ALA A 218 29.85 9.61 -18.57
CA ALA A 218 30.37 8.50 -17.78
C ALA A 218 29.27 7.44 -17.58
N LYS A 219 29.65 6.16 -17.57
CA LYS A 219 28.73 5.04 -17.30
C LYS A 219 28.05 5.28 -15.95
N GLY A 220 26.72 5.39 -15.95
CA GLY A 220 25.92 5.68 -14.74
C GLY A 220 25.75 7.16 -14.37
N GLY A 221 26.32 8.10 -15.13
CA GLY A 221 26.17 9.53 -14.87
C GLY A 221 24.76 10.08 -15.18
N ASP A 222 24.33 11.08 -14.41
CA ASP A 222 23.09 11.80 -14.69
C ASP A 222 23.28 12.73 -15.90
N THR A 223 22.52 12.48 -16.96
CA THR A 223 22.48 13.32 -18.17
C THR A 223 21.69 14.61 -17.98
N GLY A 224 20.98 14.76 -16.85
CA GLY A 224 20.04 15.85 -16.61
C GLY A 224 18.75 15.74 -17.42
N PHE A 225 18.52 14.61 -18.10
CA PHE A 225 17.34 14.37 -18.94
C PHE A 225 16.03 14.60 -18.18
N TRP A 226 15.81 13.89 -17.06
CA TRP A 226 14.57 13.99 -16.29
C TRP A 226 14.37 15.36 -15.66
N ARG A 227 15.45 16.04 -15.26
CA ARG A 227 15.40 17.42 -14.77
C ARG A 227 14.88 18.36 -15.86
N THR A 228 15.36 18.19 -17.09
CA THR A 228 14.95 18.99 -18.25
C THR A 228 13.51 18.68 -18.67
N VAL A 229 13.11 17.41 -18.68
CA VAL A 229 11.72 16.98 -18.93
C VAL A 229 10.77 17.65 -17.94
N ASN A 230 11.06 17.58 -16.64
CA ASN A 230 10.23 18.22 -15.61
C ASN A 230 10.13 19.74 -15.77
N ALA A 231 11.25 20.42 -16.07
CA ALA A 231 11.23 21.86 -16.31
C ALA A 231 10.37 22.23 -17.52
N ARG A 232 10.45 21.45 -18.61
CA ARG A 232 9.65 21.67 -19.83
C ARG A 232 8.17 21.39 -19.60
N VAL A 233 7.82 20.28 -18.95
CA VAL A 233 6.43 19.94 -18.62
C VAL A 233 5.81 21.01 -17.72
N LYS A 234 6.53 21.48 -16.70
CA LYS A 234 6.07 22.56 -15.82
C LYS A 234 5.77 23.84 -16.63
N LYS A 235 6.70 24.26 -17.48
CA LYS A 235 6.53 25.44 -18.35
C LYS A 235 5.32 25.29 -19.29
N LEU A 236 5.10 24.11 -19.85
CA LEU A 236 3.94 23.84 -20.70
C LEU A 236 2.62 23.96 -19.93
N HIS A 237 2.58 23.49 -18.68
CA HIS A 237 1.41 23.68 -17.81
C HIS A 237 1.17 25.14 -17.46
N GLU A 238 2.22 25.92 -17.23
CA GLU A 238 2.12 27.37 -17.00
C GLU A 238 1.57 28.11 -18.24
N GLN A 239 1.95 27.68 -19.46
CA GLN A 239 1.54 28.32 -20.71
C GLN A 239 0.14 27.91 -21.19
N ASN A 240 -0.17 26.61 -21.08
CA ASN A 240 -1.36 26.02 -21.69
C ASN A 240 -2.47 25.69 -20.69
N GLY A 241 -2.21 25.81 -19.38
CA GLY A 241 -3.16 25.51 -18.31
C GLY A 241 -3.06 24.06 -17.79
N THR A 242 -3.93 23.74 -16.83
CA THR A 242 -3.93 22.43 -16.14
C THR A 242 -4.67 21.35 -16.93
N SER A 243 -5.68 21.74 -17.73
CA SER A 243 -6.51 20.81 -18.49
C SER A 243 -5.89 20.51 -19.86
N ARG A 244 -5.43 19.26 -20.06
CA ARG A 244 -4.91 18.81 -21.36
C ARG A 244 -5.95 18.68 -22.47
N LYS A 245 -7.21 19.03 -22.20
CA LYS A 245 -8.30 19.07 -23.20
C LYS A 245 -8.45 20.44 -23.85
N ASP A 246 -7.75 21.45 -23.34
CA ASP A 246 -7.91 22.82 -23.80
C ASP A 246 -7.29 22.99 -25.20
N ALA A 247 -7.85 23.91 -26.00
CA ALA A 247 -7.43 24.10 -27.40
C ALA A 247 -5.91 24.36 -27.55
N ARG A 248 -5.31 25.10 -26.60
CA ARG A 248 -3.86 25.37 -26.58
C ARG A 248 -3.02 24.10 -26.43
N TRP A 249 -3.49 23.15 -25.62
CA TRP A 249 -2.83 21.87 -25.47
C TRP A 249 -2.91 21.03 -26.74
N ILE A 250 -4.06 21.05 -27.42
CA ILE A 250 -4.26 20.33 -28.68
C ILE A 250 -3.34 20.93 -29.76
N GLU A 251 -3.32 22.25 -29.89
CA GLU A 251 -2.44 22.96 -30.84
C GLU A 251 -0.96 22.62 -30.60
N TRP A 252 -0.50 22.67 -29.35
CA TRP A 252 0.87 22.27 -29.00
C TRP A 252 1.15 20.80 -29.32
N GLN A 253 0.23 19.89 -28.99
CA GLN A 253 0.36 18.45 -29.28
C GLN A 253 0.51 18.21 -30.79
N THR A 254 -0.35 18.81 -31.61
CA THR A 254 -0.27 18.68 -33.07
C THR A 254 1.05 19.22 -33.60
N GLY A 255 1.49 20.39 -33.12
CA GLY A 255 2.75 21.01 -33.54
C GLY A 255 3.98 20.16 -33.22
N ILE A 256 4.11 19.68 -31.99
CA ILE A 256 5.27 18.89 -31.57
C ILE A 256 5.31 17.51 -32.24
N ILE A 257 4.14 16.89 -32.48
CA ILE A 257 4.04 15.62 -33.21
C ILE A 257 4.48 15.81 -34.67
N SER A 258 4.06 16.89 -35.33
CA SER A 258 4.47 17.18 -36.72
C SER A 258 5.98 17.38 -36.81
N ALA A 259 6.54 18.21 -35.92
CA ALA A 259 7.98 18.49 -35.89
C ALA A 259 8.82 17.23 -35.65
N ASP A 260 8.37 16.32 -34.78
CA ASP A 260 9.07 15.05 -34.53
C ASP A 260 8.99 14.12 -35.75
N ARG A 261 7.84 14.04 -36.44
CA ARG A 261 7.68 13.24 -37.66
C ARG A 261 8.53 13.77 -38.83
N GLU A 262 8.67 15.09 -38.96
CA GLU A 262 9.56 15.70 -39.95
C GLU A 262 11.03 15.37 -39.67
N LYS A 263 11.43 15.38 -38.40
CA LYS A 263 12.79 15.10 -37.96
C LYS A 263 13.16 13.61 -38.04
N PHE A 264 12.19 12.74 -37.80
CA PHE A 264 12.35 11.29 -37.76
C PHE A 264 11.29 10.62 -38.66
N PRO A 265 11.43 10.75 -39.99
CA PRO A 265 10.47 10.19 -40.93
C PRO A 265 10.47 8.66 -40.88
N ASP A 266 9.38 8.05 -41.32
CA ASP A 266 9.34 6.60 -41.50
C ASP A 266 10.09 6.20 -42.78
N ILE A 267 11.29 5.63 -42.63
CA ILE A 267 12.16 5.20 -43.72
C ILE A 267 12.06 3.67 -43.94
N GLY A 268 11.05 3.00 -43.40
CA GLY A 268 10.94 1.52 -43.44
C GLY A 268 11.72 0.84 -42.30
N ALA A 269 11.60 -0.49 -42.19
CA ALA A 269 11.92 -1.26 -40.98
C ALA A 269 13.37 -1.08 -40.49
N VAL A 270 13.53 -0.28 -39.43
CA VAL A 270 14.74 -0.20 -38.60
C VAL A 270 14.40 -0.90 -37.30
N TYR A 271 15.05 -2.03 -37.03
CA TYR A 271 14.88 -2.76 -35.77
C TYR A 271 15.50 -1.96 -34.62
N ILE A 272 14.72 -1.75 -33.56
CA ILE A 272 15.27 -1.38 -32.26
C ILE A 272 15.71 -2.69 -31.64
N ASP A 273 17.01 -2.96 -31.62
CA ASP A 273 17.53 -4.00 -30.75
C ASP A 273 17.51 -3.45 -29.32
N SER A 274 16.47 -3.78 -28.55
CA SER A 274 16.37 -3.41 -27.14
C SER A 274 17.34 -4.21 -26.27
N ASP A 275 17.92 -5.27 -26.84
CA ASP A 275 18.60 -6.33 -26.12
C ASP A 275 20.10 -6.39 -26.46
N SER A 276 20.65 -5.33 -27.07
CA SER A 276 22.11 -5.19 -27.21
C SER A 276 22.77 -4.88 -25.85
N GLU A 277 22.82 -5.92 -25.03
CA GLU A 277 23.78 -6.31 -24.00
C GLU A 277 24.74 -5.24 -23.44
N GLU A 278 24.51 -4.89 -22.17
CA GLU A 278 25.48 -5.21 -21.13
C GLU A 278 24.66 -5.72 -19.95
N GLU A 279 24.65 -7.04 -19.76
CA GLU A 279 24.22 -7.70 -18.53
C GLU A 279 24.85 -6.97 -17.34
N ALA A 280 24.02 -6.27 -16.57
CA ALA A 280 24.37 -5.89 -15.23
C ALA A 280 24.41 -7.19 -14.43
N SER A 281 25.62 -7.69 -14.17
CA SER A 281 25.88 -8.72 -13.18
C SER A 281 25.07 -8.39 -11.93
N GLU A 282 24.08 -9.22 -11.60
CA GLU A 282 23.48 -9.22 -10.29
C GLU A 282 24.62 -9.33 -9.26
N PRO A 283 24.72 -8.45 -8.25
CA PRO A 283 25.57 -8.76 -7.12
C PRO A 283 24.98 -10.01 -6.47
N ALA A 284 25.64 -11.14 -6.68
CA ALA A 284 25.37 -12.37 -5.95
C ALA A 284 25.23 -12.01 -4.48
N ALA A 285 24.09 -12.33 -3.89
CA ALA A 285 23.87 -12.24 -2.47
C ALA A 285 25.01 -13.01 -1.79
N GLY A 286 25.93 -12.27 -1.18
CA GLY A 286 27.00 -12.82 -0.38
C GLY A 286 26.40 -13.56 0.80
N THR A 287 26.22 -14.86 0.64
CA THR A 287 26.16 -15.82 1.74
C THR A 287 27.57 -15.95 2.31
N GLY A 288 27.99 -14.97 3.11
CA GLY A 288 29.00 -15.17 4.16
C GLY A 288 28.22 -15.35 5.44
N GLY A 289 28.14 -16.54 6.04
CA GLY A 289 29.26 -17.44 6.31
C GLY A 289 29.33 -17.48 7.82
N ASP A 290 28.63 -18.46 8.39
CA ASP A 290 28.75 -18.86 9.79
C ASP A 290 30.21 -19.25 10.06
N ASP A 291 30.95 -18.40 10.75
CA ASP A 291 32.14 -18.81 11.49
C ASP A 291 31.78 -18.68 12.98
N ILE A 292 31.14 -19.74 13.48
CA ILE A 292 31.10 -20.05 14.90
C ILE A 292 32.44 -20.73 15.21
N ASP A 293 33.37 -19.95 15.75
CA ASP A 293 34.57 -20.49 16.39
C ASP A 293 34.16 -21.16 17.71
N GLU A 294 34.11 -22.49 17.67
CA GLU A 294 34.11 -23.40 18.81
C GLU A 294 35.56 -23.89 19.01
N GLU A 295 35.95 -24.07 20.28
CA GLU A 295 37.29 -24.39 20.85
C GLU A 295 38.15 -23.16 21.23
N GLY A 296 38.61 -22.94 22.46
CA GLY A 296 38.59 -23.72 23.70
C GLY A 296 39.80 -23.31 24.55
N ALA A 297 39.57 -22.68 25.70
CA ALA A 297 40.47 -22.58 26.87
C ALA A 297 39.73 -21.94 28.05
#